data_AF-A0A7X3T993-F1
#
_entry.id   AF-A0A7X3T993-F1
#
_cell.length_a   1.000
_cell.length_b   1.000
_cell.length_c   1.000
_cell.angle_alpha   90.00
_cell.angle_beta   90.00
_cell.angle_gamma   90.00
#
_symmetry.space_group_name_H-M   'P 1'
#
loop_
_entity.id
_entity.type
_entity.pdbx_description
1 polymer ?
#
loop_
_entity_poly.entity_id
_entity_poly.type
_entity_poly.pdbx_seq_one_letter_code
_entity_poly.pdbx_strand_id
1 'polypeptide(L)'
;MASTNKKLSGCYRRVLTFVLAVVAVSLIAGGIVYRRVGGSEGARYWMAGRALNGVENHLKSKNRPDGISEDQVIAVFANVREATQKRKVHLTSLYRVLKSYQTAFHTTTPSTPEIQAFLIELERTILKDTIKE
;
A
#
# COMPACT_ATOMS: atom_id res chain seq x y z
N MET A 1 -4.53 -6.75 57.27
CA MET A 1 -4.71 -6.26 55.88
C MET A 1 -3.40 -6.45 55.08
N ALA A 2 -3.05 -7.67 54.65
CA ALA A 2 -1.79 -7.92 53.91
C ALA A 2 -1.92 -8.88 52.71
N SER A 3 -3.08 -9.53 52.52
CA SER A 3 -3.26 -10.54 51.47
C SER A 3 -3.73 -9.97 50.13
N THR A 4 -4.37 -8.80 50.10
CA THR A 4 -4.91 -8.18 48.88
C THR A 4 -3.79 -7.60 47.98
N ASN A 5 -2.73 -7.06 48.59
CA ASN A 5 -1.62 -6.44 47.87
C ASN A 5 -0.77 -7.46 47.07
N LYS A 6 -0.57 -8.68 47.61
CA LYS A 6 0.13 -9.77 46.89
C LYS A 6 -0.67 -10.34 45.71
N LYS A 7 -2.00 -10.35 45.77
CA LYS A 7 -2.87 -10.81 44.67
C LYS A 7 -2.91 -9.82 43.51
N LEU A 8 -2.96 -8.52 43.81
CA LEU A 8 -2.89 -7.43 42.82
C LEU A 8 -1.54 -7.41 42.09
N SER A 9 -0.42 -7.57 42.80
CA SER A 9 0.90 -7.65 42.17
C SER A 9 1.07 -8.88 41.27
N GLY A 10 0.46 -10.01 41.62
CA GLY A 10 0.49 -11.24 40.82
C GLY A 10 -0.35 -11.15 39.55
N CYS A 11 -1.54 -10.54 39.63
CA CYS A 11 -2.39 -10.29 38.47
C CYS A 11 -1.74 -9.28 37.51
N TYR A 12 -1.22 -8.17 38.04
CA TYR A 12 -0.50 -7.17 37.26
C TYR A 12 0.75 -7.74 36.58
N ARG A 13 1.52 -8.59 37.28
CA ARG A 13 2.71 -9.24 36.71
C ARG A 13 2.38 -10.19 35.56
N ARG A 14 1.25 -10.92 35.63
CA ARG A 14 0.77 -11.78 34.54
C ARG A 14 0.24 -10.97 33.36
N VAL A 15 -0.54 -9.92 33.61
CA VAL A 15 -1.04 -9.04 32.54
C VAL A 15 0.13 -8.34 31.83
N LEU A 16 1.12 -7.85 32.58
CA LEU A 16 2.31 -7.20 32.02
C LEU A 16 3.14 -8.17 31.16
N THR A 17 3.30 -9.43 31.58
CA THR A 17 4.00 -10.44 30.77
C THR A 17 3.23 -10.81 29.51
N PHE A 18 1.90 -10.89 29.57
CA PHE A 18 1.06 -11.08 28.39
C PHE A 18 1.18 -9.90 27.41
N VAL A 19 1.13 -8.66 27.89
CA VAL A 19 1.30 -7.47 27.05
C VAL A 19 2.70 -7.46 26.40
N LEU A 20 3.76 -7.72 27.17
CA LEU A 20 5.12 -7.82 26.64
C LEU A 20 5.26 -8.93 25.61
N ALA A 21 4.63 -10.09 25.82
CA ALA A 21 4.64 -11.19 24.86
C ALA A 21 3.92 -10.81 23.56
N VAL A 22 2.76 -10.15 23.64
CA VAL A 22 2.03 -9.65 22.45
C VAL A 22 2.85 -8.62 21.70
N VAL A 23 3.50 -7.69 22.41
CA VAL A 23 4.39 -6.68 21.80
C VAL A 23 5.59 -7.36 21.13
N ALA A 24 6.23 -8.33 21.79
CA ALA A 24 7.37 -9.06 21.24
C ALA A 24 6.98 -9.84 19.97
N VAL A 25 5.84 -10.54 19.97
CA VAL A 25 5.32 -11.24 18.78
C VAL A 25 5.02 -10.26 17.65
N SER A 26 4.44 -9.09 17.97
CA SER A 26 4.15 -8.04 16.98
C SER A 26 5.43 -7.47 16.36
N LEU A 27 6.47 -7.24 17.17
CA LEU A 27 7.78 -6.77 16.71
C LEU A 27 8.50 -7.81 15.86
N ILE A 28 8.41 -9.10 16.22
CA ILE A 28 8.99 -10.20 15.43
C ILE A 28 8.26 -10.32 14.09
N ALA A 29 6.92 -10.30 14.08
CA ALA A 29 6.14 -10.32 12.86
C ALA A 29 6.45 -9.11 11.97
N GLY A 30 6.51 -7.91 12.56
CA GLY A 30 6.90 -6.69 11.87
C GLY A 30 8.32 -6.76 11.31
N GLY A 31 9.27 -7.32 12.07
CA GLY A 31 10.67 -7.50 11.66
C GLY A 31 10.85 -8.53 10.54
N ILE A 32 10.09 -9.63 10.55
CA ILE A 32 10.09 -10.62 9.47
C ILE A 32 9.56 -10.00 8.19
N VAL A 33 8.45 -9.26 8.26
CA VAL A 33 7.93 -8.51 7.12
C VAL A 33 8.99 -7.53 6.64
N TYR A 34 9.56 -6.70 7.52
CA TYR A 34 10.59 -5.70 7.20
C TYR A 34 11.83 -6.29 6.50
N ARG A 35 12.32 -7.45 6.96
CA ARG A 35 13.41 -8.19 6.30
C ARG A 35 13.01 -8.71 4.93
N ARG A 36 11.79 -9.24 4.81
CA ARG A 36 11.29 -9.79 3.54
C ARG A 36 11.03 -8.71 2.49
N VAL A 37 10.67 -7.50 2.90
CA VAL A 37 10.54 -6.37 1.97
C VAL A 37 11.89 -5.78 1.56
N GLY A 38 12.95 -6.00 2.35
CA GLY A 38 14.29 -5.46 2.06
C GLY A 38 14.53 -4.08 2.66
N GLY A 39 14.04 -3.83 3.87
CA GLY A 39 14.28 -2.58 4.62
C GLY A 39 13.23 -1.49 4.38
N SER A 40 13.54 -0.26 4.81
CA SER A 40 12.64 0.91 4.68
C SER A 40 12.28 1.22 3.22
N GLU A 41 13.22 0.99 2.30
CA GLU A 41 13.03 1.18 0.88
C GLU A 41 12.08 0.13 0.30
N GLY A 42 12.28 -1.14 0.69
CA GLY A 42 11.36 -2.23 0.45
C GLY A 42 9.94 -1.96 0.91
N ALA A 43 9.79 -1.50 2.15
CA ALA A 43 8.50 -1.14 2.73
C ALA A 43 7.77 -0.06 1.92
N ARG A 44 8.51 0.91 1.36
CA ARG A 44 7.94 1.92 0.45
C ARG A 44 7.42 1.31 -0.85
N TYR A 45 8.18 0.40 -1.48
CA TYR A 45 7.73 -0.34 -2.67
C TYR A 45 6.50 -1.21 -2.38
N TRP A 46 6.45 -1.85 -1.21
CA TRP A 46 5.28 -2.64 -0.80
C TRP A 46 4.04 -1.78 -0.54
N MET A 47 4.20 -0.64 0.13
CA MET A 47 3.10 0.31 0.31
C MET A 47 2.61 0.88 -1.03
N ALA A 48 3.51 1.17 -1.96
CA ALA A 48 3.15 1.62 -3.30
C ALA A 48 2.38 0.54 -4.07
N GLY A 49 2.79 -0.72 -3.99
CA GLY A 49 2.04 -1.86 -4.53
C GLY A 49 0.65 -2.01 -3.90
N ARG A 50 0.52 -1.78 -2.59
CA ARG A 50 -0.77 -1.81 -1.89
C ARG A 50 -1.69 -0.67 -2.34
N ALA A 51 -1.14 0.53 -2.53
CA ALA A 51 -1.88 1.68 -3.04
C ALA A 51 -2.34 1.45 -4.49
N LEU A 52 -1.49 0.89 -5.35
CA LEU A 52 -1.83 0.47 -6.70
C LEU A 52 -2.99 -0.54 -6.70
N ASN A 53 -2.93 -1.57 -5.85
CA ASN A 53 -4.03 -2.53 -5.70
C ASN A 53 -5.33 -1.85 -5.23
N GLY A 54 -5.25 -0.86 -4.35
CA GLY A 54 -6.42 -0.12 -3.89
C GLY A 54 -7.11 0.63 -5.03
N VAL A 55 -6.33 1.33 -5.88
CA VAL A 55 -6.85 2.04 -7.05
C VAL A 55 -7.36 1.07 -8.12
N GLU A 56 -6.62 -0.01 -8.41
CA GLU A 56 -7.06 -1.04 -9.35
C GLU A 56 -8.39 -1.66 -8.92
N ASN A 57 -8.53 -2.00 -7.64
CA ASN A 57 -9.76 -2.59 -7.12
C ASN A 57 -10.93 -1.59 -7.12
N HIS A 58 -10.64 -0.30 -6.91
CA HIS A 58 -11.65 0.75 -7.07
C HIS A 58 -12.15 0.83 -8.52
N LEU A 59 -11.22 0.82 -9.48
CA LEU A 59 -11.52 0.85 -10.92
C LEU A 59 -12.19 -0.44 -11.44
N LYS A 60 -11.91 -1.59 -10.82
CA LYS A 60 -12.58 -2.87 -11.12
C LYS A 60 -13.97 -3.01 -10.52
N SER A 61 -14.27 -2.26 -9.45
CA SER A 61 -15.54 -2.37 -8.72
C SER A 61 -16.70 -1.65 -9.43
N LYS A 62 -17.86 -1.55 -8.75
CA LYS A 62 -19.09 -0.86 -9.21
C LYS A 62 -18.90 0.60 -9.69
N ASN A 63 -17.74 1.21 -9.45
CA ASN A 63 -17.38 2.54 -9.93
C ASN A 63 -16.49 2.52 -11.18
N ARG A 64 -16.47 1.42 -11.94
CA ARG A 64 -15.78 1.38 -13.22
C ARG A 64 -16.42 2.40 -14.16
N PRO A 65 -15.67 3.39 -14.68
CA PRO A 65 -16.20 4.32 -15.68
C PRO A 65 -16.60 3.58 -16.95
N ASP A 66 -17.67 4.05 -17.59
CA ASP A 66 -18.13 3.50 -18.86
C ASP A 66 -17.08 3.71 -19.95
N GLY A 67 -16.75 2.65 -20.71
CA GLY A 67 -15.81 2.74 -21.85
C GLY A 67 -14.36 2.35 -21.57
N ILE A 68 -14.02 1.89 -20.36
CA ILE A 68 -12.72 1.24 -20.09
C ILE A 68 -12.95 -0.24 -19.77
N SER A 69 -12.28 -1.12 -20.52
CA SER A 69 -12.35 -2.56 -20.25
C SER A 69 -11.58 -2.90 -18.98
N GLU A 70 -12.04 -3.92 -18.27
CA GLU A 70 -11.31 -4.42 -17.10
C GLU A 70 -9.89 -4.85 -17.50
N ASP A 71 -9.74 -5.43 -18.70
CA ASP A 71 -8.47 -5.86 -19.26
C ASP A 71 -7.48 -4.71 -19.46
N GLN A 72 -7.94 -3.53 -19.88
CA GLN A 72 -7.08 -2.34 -20.01
C GLN A 72 -6.57 -1.87 -18.65
N VAL A 73 -7.44 -1.84 -17.64
CA VAL A 73 -7.02 -1.52 -16.26
C VAL A 73 -6.01 -2.55 -15.79
N ILE A 74 -6.30 -3.85 -15.95
CA ILE A 74 -5.41 -4.93 -15.54
C ILE A 74 -4.04 -4.79 -16.22
N ALA A 75 -4.00 -4.56 -17.53
CA ALA A 75 -2.75 -4.46 -18.29
C ALA A 75 -1.88 -3.29 -17.81
N VAL A 76 -2.46 -2.09 -17.66
CA VAL A 76 -1.72 -0.91 -17.20
C VAL A 76 -1.18 -1.12 -15.79
N PHE A 77 -2.01 -1.62 -14.86
CA PHE A 77 -1.58 -1.88 -13.49
C PHE A 77 -0.59 -3.06 -13.38
N ALA A 78 -0.67 -4.06 -14.26
CA ALA A 78 0.29 -5.16 -14.33
C ALA A 78 1.68 -4.67 -14.78
N ASN A 79 1.74 -3.86 -15.85
CA ASN A 79 2.99 -3.25 -16.33
C ASN A 79 3.65 -2.41 -15.22
N VAL A 80 2.84 -1.61 -14.52
CA VAL A 80 3.31 -0.77 -13.41
C VAL A 80 3.77 -1.61 -12.21
N ARG A 81 3.06 -2.69 -11.88
CA ARG A 81 3.44 -3.61 -10.79
C ARG A 81 4.76 -4.30 -11.11
N GLU A 82 4.97 -4.73 -12.34
CA GLU A 82 6.22 -5.35 -12.78
C GLU A 82 7.38 -4.34 -12.70
N ALA A 83 7.18 -3.11 -13.18
CA ALA A 83 8.18 -2.05 -13.09
C ALA A 83 8.54 -1.72 -11.63
N THR A 84 7.53 -1.66 -10.76
CA THR A 84 7.68 -1.42 -9.32
C THR A 84 8.44 -2.56 -8.63
N GLN A 85 8.13 -3.82 -8.98
CA GLN A 85 8.84 -5.00 -8.44
C GLN A 85 10.32 -5.03 -8.85
N LYS A 86 10.62 -4.59 -10.08
CA LYS A 86 12.00 -4.48 -10.58
C LYS A 86 12.77 -3.30 -9.95
N ARG A 87 12.16 -2.52 -9.04
CA ARG A 87 12.70 -1.28 -8.45
C ARG A 87 13.15 -0.26 -9.49
N LYS A 88 12.56 -0.33 -10.69
CA LYS A 88 12.89 0.54 -11.84
C LYS A 88 12.05 1.82 -11.87
N VAL A 89 11.37 2.12 -10.77
CA VAL A 89 10.36 3.18 -10.70
C VAL A 89 10.67 4.09 -9.54
N HIS A 90 10.72 5.39 -9.83
CA HIS A 90 10.77 6.40 -8.80
C HIS A 90 9.46 6.41 -8.00
N LEU A 91 9.52 5.92 -6.76
CA LEU A 91 8.40 5.90 -5.81
C LEU A 91 7.72 7.26 -5.67
N THR A 92 8.47 8.35 -5.67
CA THR A 92 7.95 9.72 -5.57
C THR A 92 7.00 10.05 -6.73
N SER A 93 7.35 9.63 -7.94
CA SER A 93 6.57 9.85 -9.15
C SER A 93 5.28 9.01 -9.13
N LEU A 94 5.38 7.73 -8.75
CA LEU A 94 4.22 6.85 -8.56
C LEU A 94 3.27 7.38 -7.48
N TYR A 95 3.78 7.83 -6.32
CA TYR A 95 2.95 8.42 -5.27
C TYR A 95 2.30 9.73 -5.72
N ARG A 96 2.98 10.56 -6.52
CA ARG A 96 2.41 11.80 -7.04
C ARG A 96 1.18 11.52 -7.91
N VAL A 97 1.28 10.55 -8.82
CA VAL A 97 0.17 10.19 -9.72
C VAL A 97 -0.97 9.54 -8.94
N LEU A 98 -0.68 8.61 -8.02
CA LEU A 98 -1.70 8.01 -7.14
C LEU A 98 -2.39 9.03 -6.25
N LYS A 99 -1.64 10.00 -5.68
CA LYS A 99 -2.21 11.08 -4.87
C LYS A 99 -3.08 12.02 -5.70
N SER A 100 -2.67 12.31 -6.94
CA SER A 100 -3.46 13.09 -7.89
C SER A 100 -4.80 12.40 -8.16
N TYR A 101 -4.80 11.09 -8.38
CA TYR A 101 -6.02 10.31 -8.53
C TYR A 101 -6.88 10.35 -7.27
N GLN A 102 -6.29 10.07 -6.11
CA GLN A 102 -7.01 10.10 -4.85
C GLN A 102 -7.61 11.48 -4.57
N THR A 103 -6.95 12.56 -4.97
CA THR A 103 -7.43 13.94 -4.75
C THR A 103 -8.51 14.34 -5.76
N ALA A 104 -8.34 13.98 -7.04
CA ALA A 104 -9.30 14.29 -8.09
C ALA A 104 -10.58 13.44 -7.98
N PHE A 105 -10.48 12.23 -7.40
CA PHE A 105 -11.53 11.22 -7.48
C PHE A 105 -11.90 10.61 -6.11
N HIS A 106 -11.60 11.30 -5.01
CA HIS A 106 -11.89 10.84 -3.64
C HIS A 106 -13.38 10.60 -3.37
N THR A 107 -14.23 11.35 -4.05
CA THR A 107 -15.64 11.53 -3.68
C THR A 107 -16.63 11.19 -4.78
N THR A 108 -16.17 11.06 -6.02
CA THR A 108 -17.03 10.92 -7.20
C THR A 108 -16.43 9.95 -8.20
N THR A 109 -17.28 9.12 -8.81
CA THR A 109 -16.90 8.29 -9.94
C THR A 109 -16.42 9.18 -11.08
N PRO A 110 -15.18 9.03 -11.56
CA PRO A 110 -14.63 9.92 -12.56
C PRO A 110 -15.27 9.71 -13.92
N SER A 111 -15.24 10.74 -14.75
CA SER A 111 -15.61 10.60 -16.16
C SER A 111 -14.53 9.79 -16.93
N THR A 112 -14.94 9.12 -18.01
CA THR A 112 -14.06 8.28 -18.84
C THR A 112 -12.77 8.96 -19.30
N PRO A 113 -12.78 10.23 -19.79
CA PRO A 113 -11.57 10.90 -20.28
C PRO A 113 -10.54 11.13 -19.18
N GLU A 114 -11.00 11.41 -17.96
CA GLU A 114 -10.15 11.68 -16.80
C GLU A 114 -9.44 10.41 -16.34
N ILE A 115 -10.13 9.26 -16.34
CA ILE A 115 -9.47 7.98 -16.02
C ILE A 115 -8.53 7.56 -17.14
N GLN A 116 -8.89 7.74 -18.41
CA GLN A 116 -7.96 7.43 -19.51
C GLN A 116 -6.70 8.28 -19.41
N ALA A 117 -6.84 9.59 -19.16
CA ALA A 117 -5.70 10.47 -18.93
C ALA A 117 -4.87 10.02 -17.72
N PHE A 118 -5.53 9.59 -16.63
CA PHE A 118 -4.83 9.03 -15.47
C PHE A 118 -4.06 7.75 -15.80
N LEU A 119 -4.65 6.79 -16.51
CA LEU A 119 -3.99 5.53 -16.87
C LEU A 119 -2.79 5.78 -17.79
N ILE A 120 -2.94 6.67 -18.77
CA ILE A 120 -1.86 7.09 -19.67
C ILE A 120 -0.76 7.81 -18.88
N GLU A 121 -1.12 8.67 -17.93
CA GLU A 121 -0.14 9.40 -17.13
C GLU A 121 0.55 8.50 -16.10
N LEU A 122 -0.15 7.52 -15.54
CA LEU A 122 0.39 6.50 -14.66
C LEU A 122 1.41 5.65 -15.41
N GLU A 123 1.04 5.15 -16.59
CA GLU A 123 1.95 4.41 -17.47
C GLU A 123 3.16 5.27 -17.87
N ARG A 124 2.93 6.50 -18.36
CA ARG A 124 4.00 7.40 -18.80
C ARG A 124 4.94 7.78 -17.66
N THR A 125 4.43 8.26 -16.53
CA THR A 125 5.26 8.72 -15.41
C THR A 125 6.12 7.60 -14.87
N ILE A 126 5.62 6.37 -14.89
CA ILE A 126 6.31 5.20 -14.35
C ILE A 126 7.33 4.65 -15.35
N LEU A 127 7.00 4.62 -16.65
CA LEU A 127 7.91 4.14 -17.70
C LEU A 127 8.96 5.17 -18.12
N LYS A 128 8.65 6.47 -18.06
CA LYS A 128 9.55 7.55 -18.50
C LYS A 128 10.72 7.76 -17.53
N ASP A 129 10.51 7.51 -16.23
CA ASP A 129 11.58 7.52 -15.22
C ASP A 129 12.34 6.19 -15.14
N THR A 130 11.90 5.13 -15.83
CA THR A 130 12.64 3.85 -15.96
C THR A 130 13.84 3.96 -16.91
N ILE A 131 13.91 5.01 -17.75
CA ILE A 131 14.93 5.17 -18.81
C ILE A 131 16.06 6.13 -18.42
N LYS A 132 16.00 6.81 -17.27
CA LYS A 132 17.16 7.59 -16.80
C LYS A 132 18.08 6.70 -15.97
N GLU A 133 19.05 6.11 -16.68
CA GLU A 133 20.36 5.73 -16.15
C GLU A 133 21.00 6.86 -15.32
#